data_AF-A0A6C0B819-F1
#
_entry.id   AF-A0A6C0B819-F1
#
_cell.length_a   1.000
_cell.length_b   1.000
_cell.length_c   1.000
_cell.angle_alpha   90.00
_cell.angle_beta   90.00
_cell.angle_gamma   90.00
#
_symmetry.space_group_name_H-M   'P 1'
#
loop_
_entity.id
_entity.type
_entity.pdbx_description
1 polymer ?
#
loop_
_entity_poly.entity_id
_entity_poly.type
_entity_poly.pdbx_seq_one_letter_code
_entity_poly.pdbx_strand_id
1 'polypeptide(L)'
;MDSIVSIVLVTTILYIVVKTIDMKYIKKEMRPLKEMVHDAAVVAVSCGLAVFAVFSLNKPVGGFIDAMTEKTAIPAAANVFTGDPGF
;
A
#
# COMPACT_ATOMS: atom_id res chain seq x y z
N MET A 1 4.18 -2.00 7.69
CA MET A 1 5.00 -0.89 7.16
C MET A 1 5.84 -1.37 5.99
N ASP A 2 6.33 -2.60 6.01
CA ASP A 2 7.16 -3.19 4.95
C ASP A 2 6.49 -3.12 3.57
N SER A 3 5.19 -3.43 3.46
CA SER A 3 4.45 -3.34 2.20
C SER A 3 4.41 -1.93 1.61
N ILE A 4 4.36 -0.89 2.46
CA ILE A 4 4.32 0.51 2.00
C ILE A 4 5.69 0.87 1.41
N VAL A 5 6.76 0.53 2.11
CA VAL A 5 8.14 0.78 1.66
C VAL A 5 8.43 0.05 0.35
N SER A 6 8.00 -1.22 0.22
CA SER A 6 8.16 -1.99 -1.02
C SER A 6 7.45 -1.35 -2.20
N ILE A 7 6.21 -0.88 -2.02
CA ILE A 7 5.44 -0.23 -3.10
C ILE A 7 6.13 1.05 -3.56
N VAL A 8 6.54 1.92 -2.62
CA VAL A 8 7.21 3.19 -2.93
C VAL A 8 8.54 2.95 -3.65
N LEU A 9 9.31 1.95 -3.24
CA LEU A 9 10.59 1.62 -3.86
C LEU A 9 10.38 1.13 -5.30
N VAL A 10 9.44 0.22 -5.52
CA VAL A 10 9.13 -0.31 -6.87
C VAL A 10 8.61 0.79 -7.80
N THR A 11 7.71 1.65 -7.34
CA THR A 11 7.18 2.76 -8.17
C THR A 11 8.25 3.78 -8.51
N THR A 12 9.17 4.08 -7.59
CA THR A 12 10.28 5.02 -7.84
C THR A 12 11.27 4.46 -8.88
N ILE A 13 11.60 3.16 -8.81
CA ILE A 13 12.44 2.49 -9.82
C ILE A 13 11.74 2.51 -11.19
N LEU A 14 10.46 2.16 -11.23
CA LEU A 14 9.66 2.19 -12.46
C LEU A 14 9.64 3.60 -13.07
N TYR A 15 9.46 4.63 -12.26
CA TYR A 15 9.51 6.02 -12.70
C TYR A 15 10.86 6.35 -13.37
N ILE A 16 11.97 5.98 -12.74
CA ILE A 16 13.32 6.22 -13.28
C ILE A 16 13.50 5.52 -14.63
N VAL A 17 13.06 4.26 -14.75
CA VAL A 17 13.16 3.49 -15.99
C VAL A 17 12.34 4.16 -17.10
N VAL A 18 11.07 4.47 -16.85
CA VAL A 18 10.19 5.12 -17.83
C VAL A 18 10.74 6.48 -18.23
N LYS A 19 11.24 7.27 -17.28
CA LYS A 19 11.82 8.59 -17.54
C LYS A 19 13.10 8.51 -18.37
N THR A 20 13.92 7.49 -18.12
CA THR A 20 15.13 7.22 -18.91
C THR A 20 14.77 6.84 -20.34
N ILE A 21 13.73 6.02 -20.54
CA ILE A 21 13.22 5.67 -21.88
C ILE A 21 12.68 6.92 -22.60
N ASP A 22 11.88 7.75 -21.91
CA ASP A 22 11.35 9.01 -22.45
C ASP A 22 12.47 9.94 -22.93
N MET A 23 13.51 10.12 -22.12
CA MET A 23 14.67 10.94 -22.50
C MET A 23 15.46 10.35 -23.66
N LYS A 24 15.65 9.02 -23.68
CA LYS A 24 16.50 8.36 -24.67
C LYS A 24 15.83 8.22 -26.04
N TYR A 25 14.52 7.95 -26.08
CA TYR A 25 13.81 7.61 -27.32
C TYR A 25 12.88 8.71 -27.82
N ILE A 26 12.25 9.49 -26.93
CA ILE A 26 11.27 10.51 -27.33
C ILE A 26 11.96 11.87 -27.47
N LYS A 27 12.59 12.36 -26.40
CA LYS A 27 13.16 13.72 -26.39
C LYS A 27 14.57 13.80 -26.98
N LYS A 28 15.32 12.69 -26.99
CA LYS A 28 16.73 12.60 -27.44
C LYS A 28 17.67 13.60 -26.76
N GLU A 29 17.24 14.24 -25.69
CA GLU A 29 18.00 15.15 -24.85
C GLU A 29 18.08 14.55 -23.45
N MET A 30 19.30 14.37 -22.95
CA MET A 30 19.52 13.94 -21.57
C MET A 30 19.40 15.16 -20.66
N ARG A 31 18.36 15.18 -19.82
CA ARG A 31 18.27 16.18 -18.75
C ARG A 31 19.37 15.94 -17.71
N PRO A 32 19.80 16.98 -16.99
CA PRO A 32 20.79 16.83 -15.93
C PRO A 32 20.29 15.83 -14.86
N LEU A 33 21.19 14.94 -14.42
CA LEU A 33 20.88 13.89 -13.44
C LEU A 33 20.29 14.45 -12.14
N LYS A 34 20.65 15.69 -11.77
CA LYS A 34 20.12 16.41 -10.61
C LYS A 34 18.61 16.61 -10.67
N GLU A 35 18.06 16.95 -11.85
CA GLU A 35 16.62 17.08 -12.04
C GLU A 35 15.92 15.73 -11.90
N MET A 36 16.54 14.66 -12.41
CA MET A 36 15.96 13.32 -12.35
C MET A 36 15.87 12.79 -10.93
N VAL A 37 16.88 13.05 -10.09
CA VAL A 37 16.87 12.70 -8.66
C VAL A 37 15.82 13.51 -7.89
N HIS A 38 15.69 14.81 -8.20
CA HIS A 38 14.66 15.65 -7.60
C HIS A 38 13.25 15.14 -7.93
N ASP A 39 12.98 14.86 -9.21
CA ASP A 39 11.69 14.34 -9.65
C ASP A 39 11.40 12.97 -9.02
N ALA A 40 12.38 12.08 -8.93
CA ALA A 40 12.23 10.78 -8.28
C ALA A 40 11.92 10.93 -6.77
N ALA A 41 12.54 11.88 -6.08
CA ALA A 41 12.24 12.15 -4.68
C ALA A 41 10.80 12.67 -4.49
N VAL A 42 10.33 13.57 -5.36
CA VAL A 42 8.95 14.07 -5.35
C VAL A 42 7.95 12.92 -5.58
N VAL A 43 8.24 12.02 -6.52
CA VAL A 43 7.42 10.83 -6.77
C VAL A 43 7.39 9.89 -5.57
N ALA A 44 8.54 9.63 -4.94
CA ALA A 44 8.61 8.77 -3.77
C ALA A 44 7.79 9.33 -2.59
N VAL A 45 7.89 10.64 -2.32
CA VAL A 45 7.15 11.31 -1.25
C VAL A 45 5.65 11.33 -1.55
N SER A 46 5.24 11.72 -2.76
CA SER A 46 3.83 11.77 -3.14
C SER A 46 3.17 10.38 -3.10
N CYS A 47 3.86 9.36 -3.60
CA CYS A 47 3.41 7.96 -3.54
C CYS A 47 3.33 7.48 -2.08
N GLY A 48 4.36 7.76 -1.27
CA GLY A 48 4.37 7.39 0.15
C GLY A 48 3.21 7.99 0.92
N LEU A 49 2.92 9.29 0.71
CA LEU A 49 1.78 9.97 1.32
C LEU A 49 0.44 9.39 0.85
N ALA A 50 0.29 9.11 -0.44
CA ALA A 50 -0.94 8.53 -0.98
C ALA A 50 -1.22 7.13 -0.41
N VAL A 51 -0.21 6.26 -0.41
CA VAL A 51 -0.33 4.90 0.15
C VAL A 51 -0.58 4.97 1.66
N PHE A 52 0.11 5.85 2.38
CA PHE A 52 -0.12 6.07 3.80
C PHE A 52 -1.56 6.53 4.09
N ALA A 53 -2.07 7.49 3.31
CA ALA A 53 -3.44 7.96 3.45
C ALA A 53 -4.45 6.84 3.20
N VAL A 54 -4.29 6.07 2.12
CA VAL A 54 -5.19 4.94 1.81
C VAL A 54 -5.15 3.86 2.89
N PHE A 55 -3.96 3.48 3.38
CA PHE A 55 -3.84 2.48 4.46
C PHE A 55 -4.41 2.98 5.79
N SER A 56 -4.31 4.29 6.05
CA SER A 56 -4.89 4.92 7.25
C SER A 56 -6.42 4.98 7.17
N LEU A 57 -6.99 5.14 5.97
CA LEU A 57 -8.43 5.19 5.73
C LEU A 57 -9.07 3.80 5.55
N ASN A 58 -8.35 2.80 5.06
CA ASN A 58 -8.89 1.44 4.90
C ASN A 58 -9.24 0.76 6.24
N LYS A 59 -8.50 1.05 7.32
CA LYS A 59 -8.83 0.53 8.66
C LYS A 59 -10.20 1.00 9.18
N PRO A 60 -10.54 2.30 9.14
CA PRO A 60 -11.87 2.76 9.55
C PRO A 60 -12.98 2.31 8.58
N VAL A 61 -12.73 2.21 7.28
CA VAL A 61 -13.78 1.80 6.32
C VAL A 61 -14.15 0.32 6.44
N GLY A 62 -13.18 -0.58 6.63
CA GLY A 62 -13.47 -1.99 6.88
C GLY A 62 -14.29 -2.20 8.16
N GLY A 63 -13.88 -1.56 9.27
CA GLY A 63 -14.62 -1.61 10.53
C GLY A 63 -15.99 -0.92 10.47
N PHE A 64 -16.14 0.14 9.67
CA PHE A 64 -17.40 0.83 9.45
C PHE A 64 -18.37 0.00 8.60
N ILE A 65 -17.88 -0.67 7.55
CA ILE A 65 -18.68 -1.60 6.75
C ILE A 65 -19.07 -2.83 7.58
N ASP A 66 -18.15 -3.40 8.36
CA ASP A 66 -18.46 -4.53 9.25
C ASP A 66 -19.46 -4.15 10.35
N ALA A 67 -19.34 -2.95 10.93
CA ALA A 67 -20.28 -2.41 11.91
C ALA A 67 -21.67 -2.13 11.32
N MET A 68 -21.74 -1.62 10.08
CA MET A 68 -23.02 -1.40 9.38
C MET A 68 -23.65 -2.70 8.85
N THR A 69 -22.85 -3.72 8.56
CA THR A 69 -23.33 -4.99 7.98
C THR A 69 -23.66 -6.03 9.06
N GLU A 70 -23.58 -5.68 10.35
CA GLU A 70 -23.74 -6.60 11.49
C GLU A 70 -23.00 -7.94 11.31
N LYS A 71 -21.87 -7.94 10.59
CA LYS A 71 -20.92 -9.06 10.66
C LYS A 71 -20.15 -8.92 11.97
N THR A 72 -20.87 -9.03 13.07
CA THR A 72 -20.30 -9.60 14.28
C THR A 72 -19.79 -10.95 13.80
N ALA A 73 -18.48 -11.08 13.61
CA ALA A 73 -17.88 -12.39 13.50
C ALA A 73 -18.33 -13.12 14.76
N ILE A 74 -19.38 -13.94 14.65
CA ILE A 74 -19.75 -14.89 15.68
C ILE A 74 -18.42 -15.62 15.93
N PRO A 75 -17.81 -15.50 17.11
CA PRO A 75 -16.55 -16.16 17.36
C PRO A 75 -16.76 -17.63 16.97
N ALA A 76 -16.00 -18.07 15.97
CA ALA A 76 -16.12 -19.42 15.46
C ALA A 76 -15.91 -20.37 16.63
N ALA A 77 -16.93 -21.19 16.87
CA ALA A 77 -17.07 -22.15 17.97
C ALA A 77 -17.28 -21.53 19.37
N ALA A 78 -18.54 -21.48 19.80
CA ALA A 78 -18.81 -21.84 21.19
C ALA A 78 -18.19 -23.22 21.43
N ASN A 79 -17.23 -23.34 22.35
CA ASN A 79 -16.66 -24.62 22.73
C ASN A 79 -17.78 -25.47 23.36
N VAL A 80 -18.44 -26.30 22.56
CA VAL A 80 -19.39 -27.29 23.07
C VAL A 80 -18.55 -28.36 23.77
N PHE A 81 -18.47 -28.28 25.09
CA PHE A 81 -17.89 -29.32 25.93
C PHE A 81 -18.79 -30.57 25.84
N THR A 82 -18.53 -31.44 24.85
CA THR A 82 -19.11 -32.78 24.75
C THR A 82 -18.22 -33.82 25.46
N GLY A 83 -17.63 -33.43 26.59
CA GLY A 83 -16.93 -34.37 27.47
C GLY A 83 -17.92 -34.86 28.52
N ASP A 84 -18.13 -36.18 28.54
CA ASP A 84 -18.91 -36.94 29.52
C ASP A 84 -18.84 -36.34 30.94
N PRO A 85 -19.96 -36.06 31.64
CA PRO A 85 -19.89 -35.56 33.01
C PRO A 85 -19.28 -36.64 33.91
N GLY A 86 -18.00 -36.49 34.21
CA GLY A 86 -17.34 -37.24 35.28
C GLY A 86 -17.97 -36.87 36.61
N PHE A 87 -18.87 -37.72 37.10
CA PHE A 87 -19.28 -37.76 38.50
C PHE A 87 -18.11 -38.17 39.40
#